data_AF-A0A5C7VX14-F1
#
_entry.id   AF-A0A5C7VX14-F1
#
_cell.length_a   1.000
_cell.length_b   1.000
_cell.length_c   1.000
_cell.angle_alpha   90.00
_cell.angle_beta   90.00
_cell.angle_gamma   90.00
#
_symmetry.space_group_name_H-M   'P 1'
#
loop_
_entity.id
_entity.type
_entity.pdbx_description
1 polymer ?
#
loop_
_entity_poly.entity_id
_entity_poly.type
_entity_poly.pdbx_seq_one_letter_code
_entity_poly.pdbx_strand_id
1 'polypeptide(L)'
;MSLFNAAVVSLAAVGASWAQSAPASAADAASAPAAATAPAPAPAPAPAATMPGIRSANIFEIAPGAASDPNYANQTNGERARVQPGNNAPMWRAVGAGATGYSSLPKSEAPEAGNLIQPMVQYPGSRFTSAGEAWRQVRNHWLLPYGAALLGIVVLALAIFFFTIGPLGHREPEGTPRPIERFTPFERAAHWTNAAAFILLALSGLTMAFGKYFLLPVLGLHLSGWLTYLLKNVHNFVGPFFAVSLLVIMLTFVKDNIASLADINWLAKLGGMFSKEQVPSHRFNAGEKGIFWWAVTFPGIVVVASGFVLNQLVPNMQFLRGDMQIAHMIHLTAGLIMMALILGHIYMGTVGMHGAYKAMRTGYVSEEWAREHHQLWYDDIVAGKIPAQRTTEPAPAQPPIAPAAPI
;
A
#
# COMPACT_ATOMS: atom_id res chain seq x y z
N MET A 1 -1.87 15.58 30.63
CA MET A 1 -2.94 15.77 29.62
C MET A 1 -2.81 17.15 28.96
N SER A 2 -1.68 17.39 28.30
CA SER A 2 -1.36 18.65 27.60
C SER A 2 -0.22 18.32 26.63
N LEU A 3 -0.18 19.01 25.49
CA LEU A 3 0.70 18.84 24.30
C LEU A 3 0.18 17.96 23.15
N PHE A 4 -0.60 16.90 23.39
CA PHE A 4 -1.11 16.05 22.28
C PHE A 4 -2.32 16.66 21.54
N ASN A 5 -3.15 17.45 22.23
CA ASN A 5 -4.35 18.07 21.63
C ASN A 5 -4.05 19.35 20.84
N ALA A 6 -2.89 20.00 21.06
CA ALA A 6 -2.52 21.23 20.35
C ALA A 6 -1.96 20.95 18.94
N ALA A 7 -1.35 19.79 18.72
CA ALA A 7 -0.80 19.42 17.41
C ALA A 7 -1.89 19.04 16.38
N VAL A 8 -3.03 18.53 16.84
CA VAL A 8 -4.16 18.12 15.97
C VAL A 8 -4.97 19.32 15.47
N VAL A 9 -5.00 20.43 16.21
CA VAL A 9 -5.74 21.65 15.82
C VAL A 9 -4.91 22.55 14.89
N SER A 10 -3.58 22.56 15.02
CA SER A 10 -2.73 23.43 14.21
C SER A 10 -2.52 22.95 12.75
N LEU A 11 -2.74 21.66 12.45
CA LEU A 11 -2.71 21.17 11.06
C LEU A 11 -3.96 21.53 10.24
N ALA A 12 -5.05 21.95 10.90
CA ALA A 12 -6.27 22.41 10.21
C ALA A 12 -6.16 23.85 9.68
N ALA A 13 -5.21 24.66 10.17
CA ALA A 13 -5.14 26.09 9.87
C ALA A 13 -4.09 26.49 8.81
N VAL A 14 -3.18 25.60 8.42
CA VAL A 14 -2.09 25.92 7.46
C VAL A 14 -2.33 25.34 6.05
N GLY A 15 -3.36 24.50 5.88
CA GLY A 15 -3.72 23.91 4.58
C GLY A 15 -4.42 24.85 3.59
N ALA A 16 -4.66 26.11 3.94
CA ALA A 16 -5.49 27.02 3.17
C ALA A 16 -4.75 27.90 2.13
N SER A 17 -3.42 27.87 2.05
CA SER A 17 -2.65 28.82 1.24
C SER A 17 -1.87 28.25 0.05
N TRP A 18 -2.05 26.97 -0.29
CA TRP A 18 -1.47 26.36 -1.51
C TRP A 18 -2.53 25.59 -2.32
N ALA A 19 -3.67 26.22 -2.58
CA ALA A 19 -4.59 25.77 -3.61
C ALA A 19 -4.10 26.30 -4.97
N GLN A 20 -3.30 25.50 -5.68
CA GLN A 20 -3.13 25.70 -7.12
C GLN A 20 -4.53 25.59 -7.76
N SER A 21 -4.89 26.61 -8.53
CA SER A 21 -6.14 26.76 -9.27
C SER A 21 -6.59 25.45 -9.94
N ALA A 22 -7.66 24.86 -9.42
CA ALA A 22 -8.43 23.86 -10.16
C ALA A 22 -9.02 24.54 -11.40
N PRO A 23 -8.97 23.94 -12.60
CA PRO A 23 -9.78 24.42 -13.70
C PRO A 23 -11.25 24.31 -13.29
N ALA A 24 -11.98 25.41 -13.46
CA ALA A 24 -13.38 25.55 -13.08
C ALA A 24 -14.20 24.36 -13.60
N SER A 25 -14.99 23.76 -12.71
CA SER A 25 -16.03 22.83 -13.10
C SER A 25 -17.01 23.55 -14.03
N ALA A 26 -17.19 23.02 -15.23
CA ALA A 26 -18.21 23.46 -16.19
C ALA A 26 -19.62 23.04 -15.73
N ALA A 27 -20.01 23.49 -14.53
CA ALA A 27 -21.31 23.30 -13.93
C ALA A 27 -21.78 24.67 -13.42
N ASP A 28 -21.99 25.59 -14.36
CA ASP A 28 -22.83 26.79 -14.24
C ASP A 28 -22.80 27.53 -15.59
N ALA A 29 -23.34 26.89 -16.63
CA ALA A 29 -23.78 27.58 -17.82
C ALA A 29 -25.30 27.52 -17.83
N ALA A 30 -25.93 28.65 -17.51
CA ALA A 30 -27.36 28.85 -17.60
C ALA A 30 -27.88 28.39 -18.97
N SER A 31 -28.85 27.50 -18.95
CA SER A 31 -29.56 27.00 -20.12
C SER A 31 -30.33 28.12 -20.81
N ALA A 32 -29.79 28.66 -21.90
CA ALA A 32 -30.60 29.34 -22.91
C ALA A 32 -31.53 28.30 -23.58
N PRO A 33 -32.79 28.65 -23.93
CA PRO A 33 -33.71 27.70 -24.53
C PRO A 33 -33.21 27.33 -25.93
N ALA A 34 -32.74 26.09 -26.08
CA ALA A 34 -32.44 25.53 -27.39
C ALA A 34 -33.74 25.43 -28.19
N ALA A 35 -33.79 26.07 -29.36
CA ALA A 35 -34.82 25.82 -30.35
C ALA A 35 -34.82 24.31 -30.67
N ALA A 36 -35.96 23.67 -30.49
CA ALA A 36 -36.16 22.26 -30.78
C ALA A 36 -35.90 22.00 -32.27
N THR A 37 -34.70 21.49 -32.58
CA THR A 37 -34.43 20.86 -33.87
C THR A 37 -35.04 19.48 -33.81
N ALA A 38 -35.93 19.19 -34.76
CA ALA A 38 -36.60 17.90 -34.88
C ALA A 38 -35.57 16.76 -34.91
N PRO A 39 -35.87 15.61 -34.28
CA PRO A 39 -34.99 14.45 -34.32
C PRO A 39 -34.79 14.04 -35.78
N ALA A 40 -33.52 13.85 -36.18
CA ALA A 40 -33.20 13.24 -37.46
C ALA A 40 -33.91 11.87 -37.53
N PRO A 41 -34.53 11.51 -38.67
CA PRO A 41 -35.20 10.24 -38.81
C PRO A 41 -34.21 9.11 -38.52
N ALA A 42 -34.64 8.14 -37.71
CA ALA A 42 -33.87 6.94 -37.45
C ALA A 42 -33.46 6.31 -38.80
N PRO A 43 -32.20 5.87 -38.97
CA PRO A 43 -31.83 5.15 -40.17
C PRO A 43 -32.75 3.94 -40.30
N ALA A 44 -33.34 3.77 -41.49
CA ALA A 44 -34.22 2.64 -41.77
C ALA A 44 -33.51 1.34 -41.37
N PRO A 45 -34.20 0.38 -40.74
CA PRO A 45 -33.60 -0.92 -40.43
C PRO A 45 -33.04 -1.49 -41.72
N ALA A 46 -31.74 -1.80 -41.73
CA ALA A 46 -31.14 -2.52 -42.84
C ALA A 46 -31.97 -3.79 -43.08
N PRO A 47 -32.34 -4.11 -44.34
CA PRO A 47 -33.10 -5.32 -44.61
C PRO A 47 -32.38 -6.50 -43.98
N ALA A 48 -33.10 -7.30 -43.19
CA ALA A 48 -32.56 -8.53 -42.63
C ALA A 48 -31.96 -9.31 -43.79
N ALA A 49 -30.64 -9.50 -43.77
CA ALA A 49 -29.99 -10.37 -44.73
C ALA A 49 -30.67 -11.72 -44.59
N THR A 50 -31.42 -12.12 -45.61
CA THR A 50 -31.94 -13.47 -45.74
C THR A 50 -30.73 -14.38 -45.72
N MET A 51 -30.43 -14.97 -44.56
CA MET A 51 -29.44 -16.04 -44.45
C MET A 51 -29.96 -17.15 -45.36
N PRO A 52 -29.33 -17.43 -46.51
CA PRO A 52 -29.77 -18.55 -47.33
C PRO A 52 -29.66 -19.78 -46.42
N GLY A 53 -30.77 -20.50 -46.26
CA GLY A 53 -30.83 -21.67 -45.37
C GLY A 53 -29.63 -22.58 -45.63
N ILE A 54 -29.07 -23.16 -44.55
CA ILE A 54 -27.90 -24.03 -44.62
C ILE A 54 -28.22 -25.18 -45.57
N ARG A 55 -27.72 -25.11 -46.80
CA ARG A 55 -27.77 -26.20 -47.78
C ARG A 55 -26.58 -27.10 -47.48
N SER A 56 -26.79 -28.40 -47.33
CA SER A 56 -25.70 -29.38 -47.34
C SER A 56 -24.98 -29.26 -48.68
N ALA A 57 -23.79 -28.67 -48.69
CA ALA A 57 -22.95 -28.52 -49.88
C ALA A 57 -21.77 -29.49 -49.78
N ASN A 58 -21.37 -30.08 -50.90
CA ASN A 58 -20.24 -30.98 -50.96
C ASN A 58 -18.95 -30.17 -50.77
N ILE A 59 -18.06 -30.57 -49.85
CA ILE A 59 -16.86 -29.79 -49.50
C ILE A 59 -15.93 -29.56 -50.71
N PHE A 60 -15.98 -30.43 -51.71
CA PHE A 60 -15.21 -30.33 -52.95
C PHE A 60 -15.80 -29.34 -53.97
N GLU A 61 -17.03 -28.85 -53.76
CA GLU A 61 -17.76 -27.96 -54.67
C GLU A 61 -17.92 -26.53 -54.10
N ILE A 62 -17.50 -26.32 -52.84
CA ILE A 62 -17.53 -25.00 -52.20
C ILE A 62 -16.36 -24.19 -52.75
N ALA A 63 -16.67 -23.12 -53.48
CA ALA A 63 -15.67 -22.12 -53.90
C ALA A 63 -14.85 -21.67 -52.68
N PRO A 64 -13.54 -21.36 -52.83
CA PRO A 64 -12.72 -20.87 -51.73
C PRO A 64 -13.46 -19.73 -51.03
N GLY A 65 -13.81 -19.95 -49.76
CA GLY A 65 -14.60 -18.97 -49.00
C GLY A 65 -13.83 -17.66 -48.89
N ALA A 66 -14.49 -16.56 -48.52
CA ALA A 66 -13.86 -15.23 -48.43
C ALA A 66 -12.50 -15.22 -47.69
N ALA A 67 -12.30 -16.13 -46.72
CA ALA A 67 -11.05 -16.35 -45.99
C ALA A 67 -9.84 -16.81 -46.85
N SER A 68 -10.03 -17.25 -48.09
CA SER A 68 -8.95 -17.62 -49.00
C SER A 68 -8.30 -16.42 -49.70
N ASP A 69 -8.88 -15.23 -49.59
CA ASP A 69 -8.24 -13.99 -50.06
C ASP A 69 -6.96 -13.74 -49.22
N PRO A 70 -5.77 -13.63 -49.84
CA PRO A 70 -4.53 -13.33 -49.12
C PRO A 70 -4.59 -12.05 -48.28
N ASN A 71 -5.40 -11.06 -48.69
CA ASN A 71 -5.61 -9.81 -47.97
C ASN A 71 -6.76 -9.89 -46.95
N TYR A 72 -7.43 -11.04 -46.81
CA TYR A 72 -8.62 -11.18 -45.98
C TYR A 72 -8.38 -10.70 -44.54
N ALA A 73 -7.21 -10.96 -43.95
CA ALA A 73 -6.86 -10.52 -42.60
C ALA A 73 -6.76 -9.00 -42.45
N ASN A 74 -6.44 -8.25 -43.52
CA ASN A 74 -6.19 -6.80 -43.45
C ASN A 74 -7.32 -5.95 -44.05
N GLN A 75 -8.38 -6.59 -44.56
CA GLN A 75 -9.55 -5.89 -45.09
C GLN A 75 -10.16 -4.93 -44.05
N THR A 76 -10.58 -3.77 -44.52
CA THR A 76 -11.44 -2.80 -43.82
C THR A 76 -12.84 -3.36 -43.61
N ASN A 77 -13.66 -2.69 -42.77
CA ASN A 77 -15.07 -3.07 -42.62
C ASN A 77 -15.85 -2.98 -43.94
N GLY A 78 -15.53 -2.00 -44.79
CA GLY A 78 -16.17 -1.83 -46.10
C GLY A 78 -15.86 -2.98 -47.06
N GLU A 79 -14.59 -3.41 -47.10
CA GLU A 79 -14.17 -4.56 -47.91
C GLU A 79 -14.74 -5.86 -47.36
N ARG A 80 -14.71 -6.05 -46.03
CA ARG A 80 -15.27 -7.23 -45.37
C ARG A 80 -16.77 -7.36 -45.61
N ALA A 81 -17.51 -6.26 -45.59
CA ALA A 81 -18.95 -6.26 -45.86
C ALA A 81 -19.31 -6.74 -47.28
N ARG A 82 -18.39 -6.64 -48.25
CA ARG A 82 -18.61 -7.13 -49.62
C ARG A 82 -18.37 -8.64 -49.75
N VAL A 83 -17.36 -9.17 -49.06
CA VAL A 83 -16.97 -10.59 -49.20
C VAL A 83 -17.60 -11.50 -48.14
N GLN A 84 -17.93 -10.97 -46.97
CA GLN A 84 -18.61 -11.69 -45.90
C GLN A 84 -19.44 -10.72 -45.03
N PRO A 85 -20.64 -10.35 -45.52
CA PRO A 85 -21.57 -9.49 -44.79
C PRO A 85 -21.83 -9.99 -43.36
N GLY A 86 -21.92 -9.07 -42.40
CA GLY A 86 -22.16 -9.39 -40.99
C GLY A 86 -20.89 -9.73 -40.18
N ASN A 87 -19.74 -9.95 -40.83
CA ASN A 87 -18.47 -10.11 -40.13
C ASN A 87 -17.85 -8.73 -39.85
N ASN A 88 -17.82 -8.32 -38.59
CA ASN A 88 -17.21 -7.07 -38.12
C ASN A 88 -15.80 -7.27 -37.52
N ALA A 89 -15.11 -8.37 -37.85
CA ALA A 89 -13.75 -8.64 -37.36
C ALA A 89 -12.75 -7.49 -37.59
N PRO A 90 -12.77 -6.73 -38.71
CA PRO A 90 -11.88 -5.58 -38.86
C PRO A 90 -12.12 -4.48 -37.83
N MET A 91 -13.40 -4.17 -37.54
CA MET A 91 -13.77 -3.24 -36.46
C MET A 91 -13.20 -3.69 -35.12
N TRP A 92 -13.41 -4.95 -34.74
CA TRP A 92 -12.96 -5.46 -33.45
C TRP A 92 -11.44 -5.57 -33.35
N ARG A 93 -10.74 -5.83 -34.46
CA ARG A 93 -9.27 -5.73 -34.51
C ARG A 93 -8.81 -4.29 -34.27
N ALA A 94 -9.44 -3.31 -34.91
CA ALA A 94 -9.12 -1.89 -34.69
C ALA A 94 -9.39 -1.47 -33.24
N VAL A 95 -10.52 -1.89 -32.65
CA VAL A 95 -10.82 -1.68 -31.22
C VAL A 95 -9.77 -2.33 -30.33
N GLY A 96 -9.36 -3.57 -30.62
CA GLY A 96 -8.35 -4.30 -29.85
C GLY A 96 -6.94 -3.71 -29.97
N ALA A 97 -6.62 -3.03 -31.08
CA ALA A 97 -5.36 -2.30 -31.23
C ALA A 97 -5.29 -1.03 -30.35
N GLY A 98 -6.43 -0.57 -29.82
CA GLY A 98 -6.56 0.73 -29.18
C GLY A 98 -6.93 1.83 -30.17
N ALA A 99 -7.46 2.95 -29.66
CA ALA A 99 -7.91 4.06 -30.48
C ALA A 99 -7.54 5.40 -29.83
N THR A 100 -6.83 6.23 -30.59
CA THR A 100 -6.48 7.60 -30.20
C THR A 100 -7.20 8.57 -31.13
N GLY A 101 -8.13 9.35 -30.58
CA GLY A 101 -8.77 10.47 -31.23
C GLY A 101 -7.91 11.73 -31.23
N TYR A 102 -8.41 12.75 -31.89
CA TYR A 102 -7.81 14.09 -31.86
C TYR A 102 -8.04 14.74 -30.49
N SER A 103 -7.01 15.42 -29.98
CA SER A 103 -7.08 16.30 -28.81
C SER A 103 -6.32 17.58 -29.14
N SER A 104 -6.89 18.73 -28.76
CA SER A 104 -6.22 20.04 -28.89
C SER A 104 -5.17 20.28 -27.81
N LEU A 105 -5.08 19.43 -26.78
CA LEU A 105 -4.07 19.56 -25.74
C LEU A 105 -2.68 19.13 -26.23
N PRO A 106 -1.61 19.87 -25.88
CA PRO A 106 -0.24 19.48 -26.21
C PRO A 106 0.09 18.09 -25.66
N LYS A 107 0.68 17.21 -26.49
CA LYS A 107 1.10 15.86 -26.07
C LYS A 107 2.13 15.88 -24.94
N SER A 108 2.92 16.95 -24.82
CA SER A 108 3.88 17.17 -23.73
C SER A 108 3.22 17.36 -22.37
N GLU A 109 1.97 17.85 -22.35
CA GLU A 109 1.21 18.13 -21.12
C GLU A 109 0.17 17.04 -20.85
N ALA A 110 -0.47 16.53 -21.91
CA ALA A 110 -1.55 15.55 -21.82
C ALA A 110 -1.36 14.42 -22.85
N PRO A 111 -0.35 13.56 -22.66
CA PRO A 111 0.06 12.55 -23.65
C PRO A 111 -1.05 11.58 -24.05
N GLU A 112 -2.00 11.32 -23.15
CA GLU A 112 -3.12 10.40 -23.39
C GLU A 112 -4.49 11.07 -23.43
N ALA A 113 -4.57 12.41 -23.61
CA ALA A 113 -5.85 13.13 -23.68
C ALA A 113 -6.73 12.68 -24.85
N GLY A 114 -6.12 12.33 -25.98
CA GLY A 114 -6.83 11.77 -27.13
C GLY A 114 -7.13 10.27 -27.02
N ASN A 115 -6.67 9.57 -25.97
CA ASN A 115 -6.81 8.12 -25.90
C ASN A 115 -8.25 7.74 -25.55
N LEU A 116 -8.96 7.14 -26.52
CA LEU A 116 -10.37 6.72 -26.39
C LEU A 116 -10.47 5.27 -25.92
N ILE A 117 -9.62 4.39 -26.48
CA ILE A 117 -9.59 2.96 -26.15
C ILE A 117 -8.14 2.61 -25.83
N GLN A 118 -7.88 2.21 -24.59
CA GLN A 118 -6.57 1.70 -24.21
C GLN A 118 -6.27 0.39 -24.96
N PRO A 119 -5.00 0.16 -25.33
CA PRO A 119 -4.62 -1.09 -25.99
C PRO A 119 -4.95 -2.31 -25.12
N MET A 120 -5.07 -3.45 -25.78
CA MET A 120 -5.22 -4.73 -25.11
C MET A 120 -3.90 -5.12 -24.45
N VAL A 121 -3.96 -5.55 -23.20
CA VAL A 121 -2.81 -6.02 -22.42
C VAL A 121 -3.19 -7.30 -21.68
N GLN A 122 -2.18 -7.98 -21.17
CA GLN A 122 -2.37 -9.09 -20.25
C GLN A 122 -1.48 -8.89 -19.03
N TYR A 123 -2.11 -8.63 -17.88
CA TYR A 123 -1.43 -8.64 -16.60
C TYR A 123 -1.46 -10.05 -15.99
N PRO A 124 -0.56 -10.38 -15.04
CA PRO A 124 -0.61 -11.65 -14.34
C PRO A 124 -2.00 -11.90 -13.73
N GLY A 125 -2.63 -13.01 -14.10
CA GLY A 125 -3.97 -13.38 -13.62
C GLY A 125 -5.15 -12.72 -14.36
N SER A 126 -4.92 -11.90 -15.39
CA SER A 126 -5.97 -11.37 -16.27
C SER A 126 -6.06 -12.14 -17.58
N ARG A 127 -7.22 -12.02 -18.25
CA ARG A 127 -7.33 -12.35 -19.68
C ARG A 127 -6.61 -11.29 -20.52
N PHE A 128 -6.35 -11.61 -21.78
CA PHE A 128 -5.94 -10.60 -22.77
C PHE A 128 -7.16 -9.72 -23.11
N THR A 129 -7.16 -8.50 -22.60
CA THR A 129 -8.32 -7.57 -22.63
C THR A 129 -7.84 -6.12 -22.54
N SER A 130 -8.75 -5.14 -22.63
CA SER A 130 -8.36 -3.73 -22.51
C SER A 130 -7.67 -3.45 -21.18
N ALA A 131 -6.69 -2.54 -21.16
CA ALA A 131 -5.83 -2.32 -19.99
C ALA A 131 -6.60 -2.05 -18.68
N GLY A 132 -7.64 -1.21 -18.71
CA GLY A 132 -8.49 -0.97 -17.54
C GLY A 132 -9.24 -2.23 -17.06
N GLU A 133 -9.73 -3.06 -17.97
CA GLU A 133 -10.40 -4.32 -17.61
C GLU A 133 -9.40 -5.36 -17.09
N ALA A 134 -8.20 -5.43 -17.67
CA ALA A 134 -7.14 -6.31 -17.21
C ALA A 134 -6.75 -5.97 -15.77
N TRP A 135 -6.52 -4.68 -15.48
CA TRP A 135 -6.27 -4.18 -14.13
C TRP A 135 -7.42 -4.50 -13.17
N ARG A 136 -8.67 -4.30 -13.60
CA ARG A 136 -9.85 -4.58 -12.78
C ARG A 136 -9.94 -6.06 -12.42
N GLN A 137 -9.63 -6.96 -13.36
CA GLN A 137 -9.59 -8.41 -13.11
C GLN A 137 -8.51 -8.76 -12.09
N VAL A 138 -7.28 -8.26 -12.25
CA VAL A 138 -6.20 -8.50 -11.28
C VAL A 138 -6.60 -7.98 -9.89
N ARG A 139 -7.06 -6.74 -9.81
CA ARG A 139 -7.47 -6.12 -8.55
C ARG A 139 -8.59 -6.89 -7.86
N ASN A 140 -9.69 -7.17 -8.57
CA ASN A 140 -10.91 -7.66 -7.95
C ASN A 140 -10.99 -9.18 -7.83
N HIS A 141 -10.33 -9.94 -8.71
CA HIS A 141 -10.34 -11.40 -8.64
C HIS A 141 -9.14 -11.97 -7.88
N TRP A 142 -8.04 -11.23 -7.79
CA TRP A 142 -6.81 -11.69 -7.15
C TRP A 142 -6.42 -10.84 -5.94
N LEU A 143 -6.07 -9.57 -6.13
CA LEU A 143 -5.44 -8.80 -5.06
C LEU A 143 -6.37 -8.59 -3.86
N LEU A 144 -7.63 -8.22 -4.09
CA LEU A 144 -8.57 -7.98 -3.00
C LEU A 144 -8.99 -9.27 -2.29
N PRO A 145 -9.47 -10.34 -2.97
CA PRO A 145 -9.92 -11.54 -2.27
C PRO A 145 -8.80 -12.23 -1.49
N TYR A 146 -7.63 -12.40 -2.12
CA TYR A 146 -6.49 -13.06 -1.46
C TYR A 146 -5.84 -12.15 -0.42
N GLY A 147 -5.85 -10.83 -0.63
CA GLY A 147 -5.45 -9.85 0.37
C GLY A 147 -6.32 -9.89 1.63
N ALA A 148 -7.64 -9.92 1.46
CA ALA A 148 -8.58 -10.06 2.57
C ALA A 148 -8.40 -11.40 3.29
N ALA A 149 -8.25 -12.50 2.52
CA ALA A 149 -7.98 -13.82 3.07
C ALA A 149 -6.66 -13.84 3.87
N LEU A 150 -5.57 -13.27 3.34
CA LEU A 150 -4.29 -13.17 4.03
C LEU A 150 -4.43 -12.45 5.38
N LEU A 151 -5.04 -11.26 5.39
CA LEU A 151 -5.22 -10.50 6.62
C LEU A 151 -6.13 -11.23 7.61
N GLY A 152 -7.20 -11.85 7.13
CA GLY A 152 -8.11 -12.67 7.95
C GLY A 152 -7.41 -13.88 8.57
N ILE A 153 -6.61 -14.61 7.77
CA ILE A 153 -5.81 -15.76 8.23
C ILE A 153 -4.80 -15.32 9.28
N VAL A 154 -4.09 -14.20 9.07
CA VAL A 154 -3.13 -13.68 10.06
C VAL A 154 -3.82 -13.33 11.37
N VAL A 155 -4.93 -12.59 11.32
CA VAL A 155 -5.69 -12.25 12.53
C VAL A 155 -6.19 -13.51 13.24
N LEU A 156 -6.70 -14.50 12.50
CA LEU A 156 -7.14 -15.77 13.05
C LEU A 156 -5.97 -16.55 13.67
N ALA A 157 -4.81 -16.62 13.00
CA ALA A 157 -3.63 -17.30 13.50
C ALA A 157 -3.11 -16.66 14.79
N LEU A 158 -3.07 -15.31 14.85
CA LEU A 158 -2.70 -14.59 16.06
C LEU A 158 -3.71 -14.79 17.19
N ALA A 159 -5.01 -14.86 16.88
CA ALA A 159 -6.03 -15.19 17.86
C ALA A 159 -5.87 -16.62 18.40
N ILE A 160 -5.66 -17.61 17.53
CA ILE A 160 -5.37 -18.99 17.94
C ILE A 160 -4.12 -19.03 18.81
N PHE A 161 -3.04 -18.38 18.39
CA PHE A 161 -1.79 -18.32 19.17
C PHE A 161 -2.04 -17.70 20.55
N PHE A 162 -2.79 -16.60 20.63
CA PHE A 162 -3.13 -15.95 21.89
C PHE A 162 -3.90 -16.88 22.84
N PHE A 163 -4.89 -17.62 22.34
CA PHE A 163 -5.71 -18.50 23.19
C PHE A 163 -5.06 -19.85 23.50
N THR A 164 -4.07 -20.29 22.72
CA THR A 164 -3.43 -21.60 22.89
C THR A 164 -2.07 -21.53 23.59
N ILE A 165 -1.24 -20.53 23.25
CA ILE A 165 0.12 -20.35 23.78
C ILE A 165 0.15 -19.18 24.76
N GLY A 166 -0.51 -18.07 24.42
CA GLY A 166 -0.52 -16.85 25.24
C GLY A 166 0.76 -16.02 25.11
N PRO A 167 0.97 -15.06 26.03
CA PRO A 167 2.13 -14.17 25.98
C PRO A 167 3.42 -14.91 26.35
N LEU A 168 4.46 -14.71 25.54
CA LEU A 168 5.79 -15.27 25.77
C LEU A 168 6.56 -14.51 26.86
N GLY A 169 7.49 -15.22 27.49
CA GLY A 169 8.38 -14.69 28.53
C GLY A 169 7.73 -14.60 29.92
N HIS A 170 8.54 -14.38 30.94
CA HIS A 170 8.06 -14.31 32.31
C HIS A 170 7.41 -12.96 32.63
N ARG A 171 6.33 -13.00 33.42
CA ARG A 171 5.71 -11.80 33.97
C ARG A 171 6.48 -11.37 35.21
N GLU A 172 7.10 -10.20 35.12
CA GLU A 172 7.75 -9.59 36.26
C GLU A 172 6.74 -9.02 37.27
N PRO A 173 7.06 -9.03 38.58
CA PRO A 173 6.29 -8.34 39.60
C PRO A 173 6.10 -6.84 39.30
N GLU A 174 5.04 -6.25 39.84
CA GLU A 174 4.90 -4.79 39.78
C GLU A 174 5.98 -4.12 40.64
N GLY A 175 6.57 -3.05 40.11
CA GLY A 175 7.63 -2.30 40.79
C GLY A 175 9.06 -2.78 40.51
N THR A 176 9.28 -3.84 39.71
CA THR A 176 10.62 -4.29 39.35
C THR A 176 11.48 -3.15 38.76
N PRO A 177 12.69 -2.88 39.31
CA PRO A 177 13.60 -1.87 38.79
C PRO A 177 14.00 -2.14 37.33
N ARG A 178 14.17 -1.08 36.54
CA ARG A 178 14.51 -1.16 35.12
C ARG A 178 15.70 -0.29 34.76
N PRO A 179 16.91 -0.74 35.09
CA PRO A 179 18.10 0.10 34.99
C PRO A 179 18.68 0.16 33.57
N ILE A 180 18.23 -0.70 32.64
CA ILE A 180 18.82 -0.78 31.30
C ILE A 180 17.96 -0.02 30.29
N GLU A 181 18.56 0.96 29.62
CA GLU A 181 17.97 1.68 28.50
C GLU A 181 18.06 0.85 27.21
N ARG A 182 16.97 0.17 26.88
CA ARG A 182 16.84 -0.57 25.62
C ARG A 182 16.60 0.37 24.44
N PHE A 183 15.79 1.40 24.61
CA PHE A 183 15.45 2.36 23.54
C PHE A 183 15.61 3.80 23.99
N THR A 184 16.42 4.58 23.28
CA THR A 184 16.63 6.01 23.58
C THR A 184 15.37 6.83 23.32
N PRO A 185 15.23 8.05 23.87
CA PRO A 185 14.09 8.91 23.60
C PRO A 185 13.88 9.18 22.11
N PHE A 186 14.97 9.34 21.35
CA PHE A 186 14.92 9.52 19.90
C PHE A 186 14.40 8.25 19.19
N GLU A 187 14.93 7.07 19.52
CA GLU A 187 14.48 5.79 18.96
C GLU A 187 12.98 5.58 19.20
N ARG A 188 12.48 5.91 20.41
CA ARG A 188 11.04 5.82 20.74
C ARG A 188 10.21 6.83 19.95
N ALA A 189 10.64 8.09 19.88
CA ALA A 189 9.93 9.13 19.14
C ALA A 189 9.82 8.79 17.65
N ALA A 190 10.91 8.33 17.04
CA ALA A 190 10.92 7.85 15.66
C ALA A 190 9.94 6.70 15.46
N HIS A 191 9.97 5.70 16.36
CA HIS A 191 9.07 4.55 16.31
C HIS A 191 7.59 4.97 16.38
N TRP A 192 7.20 5.74 17.40
CA TRP A 192 5.80 6.13 17.58
C TRP A 192 5.29 7.04 16.46
N THR A 193 6.16 7.89 15.91
CA THR A 193 5.84 8.72 14.74
C THR A 193 5.56 7.85 13.51
N ASN A 194 6.46 6.90 13.22
CA ASN A 194 6.30 6.00 12.09
C ASN A 194 5.09 5.07 12.25
N ALA A 195 4.87 4.56 13.46
CA ALA A 195 3.73 3.70 13.79
C ALA A 195 2.39 4.43 13.62
N ALA A 196 2.29 5.69 14.08
CA ALA A 196 1.09 6.49 13.89
C ALA A 196 0.79 6.74 12.41
N ALA A 197 1.81 7.10 11.63
CA ALA A 197 1.68 7.29 10.18
C ALA A 197 1.24 5.98 9.49
N PHE A 198 1.87 4.85 9.83
CA PHE A 198 1.50 3.55 9.29
C PHE A 198 0.04 3.17 9.60
N ILE A 199 -0.42 3.36 10.85
CA ILE A 199 -1.80 3.02 11.24
C ILE A 199 -2.81 3.86 10.42
N LEU A 200 -2.57 5.16 10.28
CA LEU A 200 -3.42 6.03 9.46
C LEU A 200 -3.45 5.58 8.00
N LEU A 201 -2.30 5.22 7.42
CA LEU A 201 -2.18 4.72 6.06
C LEU A 201 -2.83 3.36 5.86
N ALA A 202 -2.66 2.44 6.81
CA ALA A 202 -3.26 1.11 6.78
C ALA A 202 -4.78 1.21 6.84
N LEU A 203 -5.34 1.98 7.78
CA LEU A 203 -6.79 2.15 7.92
C LEU A 203 -7.42 2.83 6.69
N SER A 204 -6.78 3.87 6.17
CA SER A 204 -7.24 4.53 4.94
C SER A 204 -7.12 3.64 3.70
N GLY A 205 -6.01 2.91 3.58
CA GLY A 205 -5.77 1.93 2.51
C GLY A 205 -6.80 0.80 2.52
N LEU A 206 -7.07 0.21 3.68
CA LEU A 206 -8.12 -0.80 3.87
C LEU A 206 -9.50 -0.25 3.50
N THR A 207 -9.80 1.01 3.85
CA THR A 207 -11.06 1.65 3.48
C THR A 207 -11.18 1.82 1.96
N MET A 208 -10.13 2.25 1.27
CA MET A 208 -10.15 2.38 -0.20
C MET A 208 -10.20 1.03 -0.91
N ALA A 209 -9.52 0.01 -0.37
CA ALA A 209 -9.46 -1.33 -0.95
C ALA A 209 -10.79 -2.08 -0.76
N PHE A 210 -11.35 -2.02 0.45
CA PHE A 210 -12.42 -2.91 0.89
C PHE A 210 -13.72 -2.21 1.32
N GLY A 211 -13.73 -0.87 1.42
CA GLY A 211 -14.87 -0.10 1.91
C GLY A 211 -16.17 -0.35 1.14
N LYS A 212 -16.08 -0.58 -0.17
CA LYS A 212 -17.25 -0.95 -0.99
C LYS A 212 -17.92 -2.25 -0.52
N TYR A 213 -17.17 -3.21 0.01
CA TYR A 213 -17.68 -4.53 0.37
C TYR A 213 -18.13 -4.62 1.82
N PHE A 214 -17.47 -3.90 2.74
CA PHE A 214 -17.77 -3.99 4.18
C PHE A 214 -18.41 -2.73 4.76
N LEU A 215 -17.99 -1.54 4.33
CA LEU A 215 -18.47 -0.28 4.90
C LEU A 215 -19.73 0.21 4.21
N LEU A 216 -19.79 0.14 2.88
CA LEU A 216 -20.94 0.62 2.10
C LEU A 216 -22.26 -0.08 2.48
N PRO A 217 -22.32 -1.43 2.65
CA PRO A 217 -23.57 -2.09 3.05
C PRO A 217 -24.05 -1.69 4.46
N VAL A 218 -23.15 -1.29 5.35
CA VAL A 218 -23.45 -0.98 6.75
C VAL A 218 -23.77 0.51 6.94
N LEU A 219 -23.01 1.39 6.29
CA LEU A 219 -23.07 2.84 6.48
C LEU A 219 -23.92 3.56 5.41
N GLY A 220 -24.26 2.88 4.31
CA GLY A 220 -24.91 3.48 3.15
C GLY A 220 -23.98 4.39 2.33
N LEU A 221 -24.47 4.84 1.17
CA LEU A 221 -23.67 5.57 0.17
C LEU A 221 -23.10 6.89 0.69
N HIS A 222 -23.92 7.70 1.36
CA HIS A 222 -23.50 9.04 1.79
C HIS A 222 -22.35 9.00 2.80
N LEU A 223 -22.51 8.21 3.87
CA LEU A 223 -21.51 8.17 4.94
C LEU A 223 -20.23 7.44 4.48
N SER A 224 -20.37 6.30 3.78
CA SER A 224 -19.20 5.59 3.24
C SER A 224 -18.46 6.40 2.17
N GLY A 225 -19.18 7.17 1.35
CA GLY A 225 -18.60 8.07 0.35
C GLY A 225 -17.76 9.17 0.98
N TRP A 226 -18.32 9.91 1.95
CA TRP A 226 -17.59 10.97 2.66
C TRP A 226 -16.41 10.43 3.47
N LEU A 227 -16.57 9.28 4.14
CA LEU A 227 -15.49 8.62 4.86
C LEU A 227 -14.35 8.21 3.92
N THR A 228 -14.68 7.59 2.79
CA THR A 228 -13.67 7.18 1.79
C THR A 228 -12.96 8.39 1.20
N TYR A 229 -13.69 9.48 0.91
CA TYR A 229 -13.10 10.73 0.43
C TYR A 229 -12.12 11.31 1.46
N LEU A 230 -12.53 11.44 2.73
CA LEU A 230 -11.67 11.91 3.80
C LEU A 230 -10.41 11.05 3.92
N LEU A 231 -10.58 9.72 4.03
CA LEU A 231 -9.46 8.81 4.23
C LEU A 231 -8.52 8.73 3.03
N LYS A 232 -9.01 8.86 1.80
CA LYS A 232 -8.16 9.00 0.61
C LYS A 232 -7.26 10.23 0.72
N ASN A 233 -7.81 11.37 1.14
CA ASN A 233 -7.01 12.58 1.31
C ASN A 233 -5.99 12.42 2.45
N VAL A 234 -6.41 11.88 3.60
CA VAL A 234 -5.49 11.54 4.71
C VAL A 234 -4.36 10.63 4.20
N HIS A 235 -4.67 9.62 3.39
CA HIS A 235 -3.68 8.71 2.83
C HIS A 235 -2.65 9.45 1.97
N ASN A 236 -3.11 10.30 1.06
CA ASN A 236 -2.25 11.06 0.15
C ASN A 236 -1.34 12.06 0.90
N PHE A 237 -1.82 12.68 1.98
CA PHE A 237 -1.03 13.62 2.78
C PHE A 237 -0.07 12.93 3.76
N VAL A 238 -0.50 11.83 4.39
CA VAL A 238 0.34 11.08 5.35
C VAL A 238 1.40 10.24 4.63
N GLY A 239 1.18 9.84 3.37
CA GLY A 239 2.13 9.04 2.59
C GLY A 239 3.55 9.63 2.52
N PRO A 240 3.72 10.90 2.10
CA PRO A 240 5.02 11.58 2.13
C PRO A 240 5.63 11.69 3.52
N PHE A 241 4.81 11.90 4.56
CA PHE A 241 5.29 11.92 5.94
C PHE A 241 5.83 10.55 6.36
N PHE A 242 5.13 9.47 6.02
CA PHE A 242 5.57 8.10 6.25
C PHE A 242 6.87 7.78 5.52
N ALA A 243 7.08 8.29 4.31
CA ALA A 243 8.34 8.09 3.58
C ALA A 243 9.54 8.64 4.36
N VAL A 244 9.42 9.86 4.91
CA VAL A 244 10.45 10.48 5.73
C VAL A 244 10.64 9.73 7.04
N SER A 245 9.56 9.39 7.76
CA SER A 245 9.67 8.66 9.03
C SER A 245 10.25 7.26 8.84
N LEU A 246 9.90 6.58 7.74
CA LEU A 246 10.44 5.27 7.39
C LEU A 246 11.94 5.34 7.15
N LEU A 247 12.42 6.37 6.43
CA LEU A 247 13.86 6.60 6.26
C LEU A 247 14.57 6.77 7.61
N VAL A 248 14.00 7.57 8.52
CA VAL A 248 14.55 7.73 9.87
C VAL A 248 14.60 6.38 10.60
N ILE A 249 13.55 5.56 10.54
CA ILE A 249 13.54 4.21 11.14
C ILE A 249 14.64 3.32 10.54
N MET A 250 14.76 3.28 9.22
CA MET A 250 15.78 2.47 8.55
C MET A 250 17.18 2.87 9.00
N LEU A 251 17.50 4.16 8.97
CA LEU A 251 18.82 4.66 9.37
C LEU A 251 19.11 4.45 10.87
N THR A 252 18.09 4.59 11.72
CA THR A 252 18.23 4.45 13.17
C THR A 252 18.51 3.01 13.58
N PHE A 253 17.83 2.04 12.97
CA PHE A 253 17.85 0.65 13.41
C PHE A 253 18.69 -0.29 12.54
N VAL A 254 19.17 0.12 11.36
CA VAL A 254 19.89 -0.78 10.43
C VAL A 254 21.09 -1.46 11.06
N LYS A 255 21.89 -0.74 11.86
CA LYS A 255 23.11 -1.29 12.47
C LYS A 255 22.82 -2.50 13.36
N ASP A 256 21.76 -2.43 14.14
CA ASP A 256 21.39 -3.49 15.08
C ASP A 256 20.63 -4.65 14.41
N ASN A 257 20.24 -4.47 13.14
CA ASN A 257 19.47 -5.44 12.36
C ASN A 257 20.27 -6.15 11.26
N ILE A 258 21.61 -6.05 11.31
CA ILE A 258 22.48 -6.85 10.45
C ILE A 258 22.47 -8.31 10.94
N ALA A 259 22.32 -9.24 10.00
CA ALA A 259 22.32 -10.68 10.29
C ALA A 259 23.67 -11.13 10.85
N SER A 260 23.62 -12.07 11.80
CA SER A 260 24.75 -12.63 12.53
C SER A 260 24.60 -14.15 12.61
N LEU A 261 25.68 -14.86 12.96
CA LEU A 261 25.63 -16.32 13.15
C LEU A 261 24.65 -16.74 14.26
N ALA A 262 24.46 -15.88 15.28
CA ALA A 262 23.47 -16.12 16.32
C ALA A 262 22.04 -16.20 15.76
N ASP A 263 21.74 -15.48 14.68
CA ASP A 263 20.41 -15.49 14.06
C ASP A 263 20.11 -16.82 13.35
N ILE A 264 21.13 -17.47 12.78
CA ILE A 264 20.98 -18.81 12.17
C ILE A 264 20.61 -19.83 13.24
N ASN A 265 21.28 -19.78 14.40
CA ASN A 265 20.96 -20.64 15.53
C ASN A 265 19.56 -20.36 16.09
N TRP A 266 19.15 -19.09 16.12
CA TRP A 266 17.81 -18.68 16.53
C TRP A 266 16.74 -19.25 15.59
N LEU A 267 16.95 -19.14 14.27
CA LEU A 267 16.05 -19.67 13.25
C LEU A 267 15.99 -21.20 13.28
N ALA A 268 17.13 -21.89 13.46
CA ALA A 268 17.18 -23.35 13.56
C ALA A 268 16.35 -23.89 14.73
N LYS A 269 16.17 -23.09 15.78
CA LYS A 269 15.33 -23.40 16.96
C LYS A 269 13.92 -22.81 16.88
N LEU A 270 13.54 -22.22 15.73
CA LEU A 270 12.26 -21.54 15.53
C LEU A 270 11.95 -20.52 16.62
N GLY A 271 12.98 -19.81 17.09
CA GLY A 271 12.87 -18.82 18.16
C GLY A 271 12.45 -19.37 19.52
N GLY A 272 12.49 -20.69 19.72
CA GLY A 272 12.03 -21.31 20.96
C GLY A 272 10.51 -21.30 21.11
N MET A 273 9.72 -21.03 20.05
CA MET A 273 8.25 -20.90 20.14
C MET A 273 7.52 -22.14 20.69
N PHE A 274 8.15 -23.32 20.63
CA PHE A 274 7.62 -24.58 21.16
C PHE A 274 8.34 -25.04 22.44
N SER A 275 9.23 -24.21 22.97
CA SER A 275 9.95 -24.42 24.23
C SER A 275 9.56 -23.34 25.24
N LYS A 276 9.84 -23.59 26.52
CA LYS A 276 9.77 -22.54 27.55
C LYS A 276 11.06 -21.69 27.61
N GLU A 277 12.09 -22.08 26.87
CA GLU A 277 13.38 -21.40 26.82
C GLU A 277 13.47 -20.48 25.60
N GLN A 278 13.80 -19.21 25.87
CA GLN A 278 14.12 -18.23 24.84
C GLN A 278 15.52 -18.48 24.29
N VAL A 279 15.68 -18.35 22.97
CA VAL A 279 16.97 -18.58 22.32
C VAL A 279 17.85 -17.33 22.45
N PRO A 280 19.13 -17.46 22.90
CA PRO A 280 20.02 -16.31 23.05
C PRO A 280 20.09 -15.45 21.79
N SER A 281 20.00 -14.14 21.97
CA SER A 281 20.04 -13.16 20.88
C SER A 281 20.74 -11.87 21.31
N HIS A 282 21.21 -11.09 20.33
CA HIS A 282 21.68 -9.71 20.56
C HIS A 282 20.49 -8.77 20.78
N ARG A 283 20.71 -7.44 20.69
CA ARG A 283 19.69 -6.43 20.97
C ARG A 283 18.36 -6.72 20.29
N PHE A 284 18.41 -7.20 19.04
CA PHE A 284 17.28 -7.76 18.31
C PHE A 284 17.53 -9.23 17.97
N ASN A 285 16.48 -10.05 18.08
CA ASN A 285 16.50 -11.45 17.66
C ASN A 285 16.22 -11.60 16.15
N ALA A 286 16.41 -12.80 15.60
CA ALA A 286 16.27 -13.04 14.17
C ALA A 286 14.85 -12.74 13.64
N GLY A 287 13.81 -12.94 14.46
CA GLY A 287 12.43 -12.57 14.13
C GLY A 287 12.26 -11.05 14.00
N GLU A 288 12.76 -10.29 14.98
CA GLU A 288 12.75 -8.82 14.95
C GLU A 288 13.55 -8.26 13.75
N LYS A 289 14.72 -8.84 13.46
CA LYS A 289 15.51 -8.50 12.27
C LYS A 289 14.79 -8.84 10.98
N GLY A 290 14.06 -9.95 10.97
CA GLY A 290 13.19 -10.34 9.87
C GLY A 290 12.09 -9.30 9.62
N ILE A 291 11.44 -8.80 10.68
CA ILE A 291 10.46 -7.71 10.57
C ILE A 291 11.12 -6.43 10.02
N PHE A 292 12.31 -6.06 10.49
CA PHE A 292 13.03 -4.89 9.99
C PHE A 292 13.27 -4.95 8.48
N TRP A 293 13.71 -6.09 7.93
CA TRP A 293 14.00 -6.22 6.50
C TRP A 293 12.75 -6.50 5.66
N TRP A 294 11.97 -7.50 6.06
CA TRP A 294 10.91 -8.08 5.24
C TRP A 294 9.52 -7.51 5.49
N ALA A 295 9.31 -6.76 6.57
CA ALA A 295 8.08 -6.01 6.81
C ALA A 295 8.28 -4.50 6.60
N VAL A 296 9.33 -3.94 7.21
CA VAL A 296 9.54 -2.49 7.27
C VAL A 296 10.33 -1.99 6.06
N THR A 297 11.54 -2.48 5.84
CA THR A 297 12.45 -1.94 4.83
C THR A 297 12.00 -2.24 3.41
N PHE A 298 11.96 -3.51 3.01
CA PHE A 298 11.68 -3.85 1.60
C PHE A 298 10.25 -3.51 1.18
N PRO A 299 9.18 -3.99 1.86
CA PRO A 299 7.83 -3.57 1.51
C PRO A 299 7.60 -2.07 1.67
N GLY A 300 8.17 -1.45 2.71
CA GLY A 300 8.02 -0.01 2.94
C GLY A 300 8.60 0.82 1.79
N ILE A 301 9.80 0.48 1.29
CA ILE A 301 10.37 1.14 0.10
C ILE A 301 9.45 0.96 -1.12
N VAL A 302 8.95 -0.26 -1.35
CA VAL A 302 8.07 -0.55 -2.50
C VAL A 302 6.75 0.22 -2.40
N VAL A 303 6.13 0.26 -1.22
CA VAL A 303 4.89 1.01 -0.95
C VAL A 303 5.12 2.51 -1.12
N VAL A 304 6.21 3.07 -0.59
CA VAL A 304 6.54 4.49 -0.74
C VAL A 304 6.79 4.85 -2.21
N ALA A 305 7.62 4.08 -2.91
CA ALA A 305 7.96 4.34 -4.31
C ALA A 305 6.73 4.29 -5.21
N SER A 306 5.92 3.23 -5.09
CA SER A 306 4.67 3.12 -5.83
C SER A 306 3.64 4.17 -5.41
N GLY A 307 3.60 4.57 -4.13
CA GLY A 307 2.73 5.64 -3.62
C GLY A 307 3.09 7.00 -4.19
N PHE A 308 4.38 7.31 -4.37
CA PHE A 308 4.83 8.53 -5.03
C PHE A 308 4.45 8.58 -6.51
N VAL A 309 4.49 7.43 -7.21
CA VAL A 309 3.94 7.35 -8.57
C VAL A 309 2.45 7.64 -8.57
N LEU A 310 1.68 6.97 -7.69
CA LEU A 310 0.22 7.16 -7.61
C LEU A 310 -0.20 8.58 -7.22
N ASN A 311 0.61 9.27 -6.43
CA ASN A 311 0.37 10.65 -6.02
C ASN A 311 1.03 11.68 -6.96
N GLN A 312 1.60 11.23 -8.09
CA GLN A 312 2.25 12.06 -9.10
C GLN A 312 3.39 12.94 -8.57
N LEU A 313 4.15 12.43 -7.61
CA LEU A 313 5.24 13.15 -6.93
C LEU A 313 6.63 12.87 -7.50
N VAL A 314 6.76 12.00 -8.50
CA VAL A 314 8.04 11.66 -9.12
C VAL A 314 8.40 12.71 -10.18
N PRO A 315 9.49 13.50 -10.01
CA PRO A 315 9.86 14.52 -10.98
C PRO A 315 10.20 13.93 -12.34
N ASN A 316 9.85 14.63 -13.42
CA ASN A 316 10.14 14.27 -14.81
C ASN A 316 9.55 12.91 -15.27
N MET A 317 8.63 12.32 -14.51
CA MET A 317 7.92 11.11 -14.91
C MET A 317 6.64 11.45 -15.66
N GLN A 318 6.38 10.75 -16.77
CA GLN A 318 5.08 10.77 -17.42
C GLN A 318 4.15 9.81 -16.67
N PHE A 319 2.96 10.30 -16.31
CA PHE A 319 2.01 9.57 -15.48
C PHE A 319 0.91 8.91 -16.32
N LEU A 320 1.31 7.97 -17.18
CA LEU A 320 0.38 7.32 -18.10
C LEU A 320 -0.59 6.38 -17.35
N ARG A 321 -1.77 6.12 -17.91
CA ARG A 321 -2.76 5.24 -17.26
C ARG A 321 -2.21 3.83 -16.99
N GLY A 322 -1.39 3.30 -17.90
CA GLY A 322 -0.74 1.99 -17.71
C GLY A 322 0.22 1.97 -16.53
N ASP A 323 1.03 3.04 -16.37
CA ASP A 323 1.95 3.18 -15.24
C ASP A 323 1.19 3.24 -13.92
N MET A 324 0.10 3.99 -13.88
CA MET A 324 -0.79 4.08 -12.70
C MET A 324 -1.43 2.74 -12.35
N GLN A 325 -1.85 1.96 -13.35
CA GLN A 325 -2.42 0.63 -13.13
C GLN A 325 -1.39 -0.32 -12.51
N ILE A 326 -0.16 -0.31 -13.03
CA ILE A 326 0.95 -1.14 -12.51
C ILE A 326 1.35 -0.69 -11.10
N ALA A 327 1.56 0.62 -10.90
CA ALA A 327 1.90 1.19 -9.60
C ALA A 327 0.82 0.84 -8.56
N HIS A 328 -0.46 0.91 -8.92
CA HIS A 328 -1.56 0.53 -8.04
C HIS A 328 -1.51 -0.95 -7.65
N MET A 329 -1.26 -1.86 -8.59
CA MET A 329 -1.17 -3.30 -8.27
C MET A 329 0.02 -3.61 -7.36
N ILE A 330 1.17 -2.98 -7.61
CA ILE A 330 2.37 -3.10 -6.76
C ILE A 330 2.09 -2.54 -5.36
N HIS A 331 1.54 -1.34 -5.28
CA HIS A 331 1.25 -0.65 -4.02
C HIS A 331 0.28 -1.46 -3.15
N LEU A 332 -0.82 -1.94 -3.75
CA LEU A 332 -1.81 -2.75 -3.05
C LEU A 332 -1.19 -4.06 -2.53
N THR A 333 -0.39 -4.75 -3.36
CA THR A 333 0.24 -6.02 -2.99
C THR A 333 1.24 -5.83 -1.85
N ALA A 334 2.16 -4.87 -2.00
CA ALA A 334 3.18 -4.59 -0.98
C ALA A 334 2.55 -4.08 0.32
N GLY A 335 1.49 -3.25 0.24
CA GLY A 335 0.75 -2.78 1.40
C GLY A 335 0.06 -3.90 2.17
N LEU A 336 -0.55 -4.87 1.47
CA LEU A 336 -1.17 -6.04 2.09
C LEU A 336 -0.15 -6.94 2.80
N ILE A 337 0.99 -7.20 2.15
CA ILE A 337 2.09 -7.98 2.76
C ILE A 337 2.65 -7.26 3.98
N MET A 338 2.90 -5.95 3.87
CA MET A 338 3.39 -5.13 4.98
C MET A 338 2.42 -5.16 6.16
N MET A 339 1.12 -4.95 5.92
CA MET A 339 0.09 -5.05 6.97
C MET A 339 0.06 -6.42 7.63
N ALA A 340 0.12 -7.50 6.87
CA ALA A 340 0.13 -8.86 7.42
C ALA A 340 1.30 -9.09 8.39
N LEU A 341 2.51 -8.66 8.01
CA LEU A 341 3.69 -8.82 8.86
C LEU A 341 3.69 -7.87 10.06
N ILE A 342 3.25 -6.62 9.86
CA ILE A 342 3.17 -5.63 10.94
C ILE A 342 2.09 -5.99 11.97
N LEU A 343 1.02 -6.71 11.59
CA LEU A 343 0.08 -7.27 12.57
C LEU A 343 0.79 -8.23 13.55
N GLY A 344 1.68 -9.09 13.04
CA GLY A 344 2.52 -9.95 13.89
C GLY A 344 3.46 -9.14 14.79
N HIS A 345 4.08 -8.09 14.26
CA HIS A 345 4.91 -7.17 15.05
C HIS A 345 4.11 -6.46 16.16
N ILE A 346 2.92 -5.94 15.85
CA ILE A 346 2.03 -5.30 16.82
C ILE A 346 1.63 -6.31 17.90
N TYR A 347 1.26 -7.53 17.51
CA TYR A 347 0.91 -8.61 18.44
C TYR A 347 2.06 -8.87 19.42
N MET A 348 3.26 -9.20 18.91
CA MET A 348 4.44 -9.50 19.73
C MET A 348 4.88 -8.31 20.57
N GLY A 349 4.80 -7.09 20.04
CA GLY A 349 5.19 -5.87 20.74
C GLY A 349 4.19 -5.40 21.80
N THR A 350 2.97 -5.96 21.84
CA THR A 350 1.91 -5.52 22.77
C THR A 350 1.48 -6.61 23.74
N VAL A 351 0.81 -7.64 23.25
CA VAL A 351 0.16 -8.68 24.06
C VAL A 351 0.86 -10.03 23.96
N GLY A 352 1.65 -10.25 22.91
CA GLY A 352 2.33 -11.52 22.64
C GLY A 352 3.63 -11.74 23.40
N MET A 353 4.20 -10.71 24.04
CA MET A 353 5.42 -10.82 24.83
C MET A 353 5.35 -9.91 26.06
N HIS A 354 5.60 -10.47 27.24
CA HIS A 354 5.62 -9.70 28.48
C HIS A 354 6.72 -8.63 28.44
N GLY A 355 6.40 -7.44 28.96
CA GLY A 355 7.36 -6.33 29.08
C GLY A 355 7.66 -5.56 27.79
N ALA A 356 7.43 -6.13 26.61
CA ALA A 356 7.79 -5.55 25.31
C ALA A 356 7.18 -4.15 25.07
N TYR A 357 5.86 -4.00 25.30
CA TYR A 357 5.19 -2.71 25.17
C TYR A 357 5.76 -1.66 26.12
N LYS A 358 6.01 -2.06 27.38
CA LYS A 358 6.53 -1.14 28.39
C LYS A 358 7.96 -0.71 28.05
N ALA A 359 8.77 -1.61 27.48
CA ALA A 359 10.10 -1.29 26.95
C ALA A 359 10.04 -0.21 25.86
N MET A 360 9.12 -0.31 24.89
CA MET A 360 8.99 0.70 23.82
C MET A 360 8.35 2.01 24.31
N ARG A 361 7.51 1.94 25.34
CA ARG A 361 6.85 3.12 25.91
C ARG A 361 7.78 3.94 26.80
N THR A 362 8.54 3.30 27.68
CA THR A 362 9.42 4.00 28.65
C THR A 362 10.87 4.05 28.20
N GLY A 363 11.32 3.09 27.39
CA GLY A 363 12.71 2.93 26.96
C GLY A 363 13.51 1.94 27.79
N TYR A 364 12.95 1.46 28.90
CA TYR A 364 13.71 0.76 29.93
C TYR A 364 13.22 -0.67 30.17
N VAL A 365 14.17 -1.57 30.37
CA VAL A 365 13.97 -2.99 30.70
C VAL A 365 14.71 -3.36 31.98
N SER A 366 14.25 -4.40 32.66
CA SER A 366 14.98 -5.01 33.76
C SER A 366 16.14 -5.86 33.25
N GLU A 367 17.05 -6.21 34.15
CA GLU A 367 18.12 -7.16 33.85
C GLU A 367 17.57 -8.57 33.58
N GLU A 368 16.55 -9.00 34.31
CA GLU A 368 15.91 -10.30 34.12
C GLU A 368 15.31 -10.43 32.72
N TRP A 369 14.57 -9.40 32.28
CA TRP A 369 13.99 -9.38 30.94
C TRP A 369 15.06 -9.39 29.85
N ALA A 370 16.13 -8.60 30.02
CA ALA A 370 17.24 -8.53 29.08
C ALA A 370 17.98 -9.88 28.99
N ARG A 371 18.23 -10.52 30.12
CA ARG A 371 18.84 -11.86 30.21
C ARG A 371 17.97 -12.92 29.52
N GLU A 372 16.67 -12.92 29.82
CA GLU A 372 15.72 -13.89 29.27
C GLU A 372 15.58 -13.75 27.74
N HIS A 373 15.33 -12.54 27.23
CA HIS A 373 14.96 -12.36 25.82
C HIS A 373 16.16 -12.07 24.91
N HIS A 374 17.22 -11.50 25.46
CA HIS A 374 18.37 -10.96 24.72
C HIS A 374 19.69 -11.23 25.45
N GLN A 375 19.92 -12.48 25.88
CA GLN A 375 21.07 -12.88 26.69
C GLN A 375 22.41 -12.32 26.17
N LEU A 376 22.70 -12.42 24.86
CA LEU A 376 23.97 -11.96 24.30
C LEU A 376 24.14 -10.44 24.43
N TRP A 377 23.03 -9.69 24.33
CA TRP A 377 23.05 -8.24 24.55
C TRP A 377 23.23 -7.87 26.02
N TYR A 378 22.60 -8.62 26.93
CA TYR A 378 22.84 -8.44 28.36
C TYR A 378 24.31 -8.71 28.72
N ASP A 379 24.89 -9.79 28.17
CA ASP A 379 26.30 -10.13 28.38
C ASP A 379 27.25 -9.02 27.87
N ASP A 380 26.93 -8.40 26.72
CA ASP A 380 27.68 -7.26 26.19
C ASP A 380 27.59 -6.01 27.08
N ILE A 381 26.45 -5.80 27.76
CA ILE A 381 26.29 -4.71 28.74
C ILE A 381 27.10 -4.98 30.00
N VAL A 382 27.00 -6.19 30.57
CA VAL A 382 27.76 -6.60 31.76
C VAL A 382 29.27 -6.55 31.49
N ALA A 383 29.70 -6.91 30.28
CA ALA A 383 31.09 -6.81 29.85
C ALA A 383 31.55 -5.36 29.56
N GLY A 384 30.68 -4.36 29.69
CA GLY A 384 31.00 -2.95 29.46
C GLY A 384 31.20 -2.57 28.00
N LYS A 385 30.84 -3.43 27.04
CA LYS A 385 30.94 -3.13 25.59
C LYS A 385 29.84 -2.17 25.14
N ILE A 386 28.70 -2.20 25.82
CA ILE A 386 27.54 -1.34 25.55
C ILE A 386 27.14 -0.70 26.89
N PRO A 387 26.96 0.63 26.96
CA PRO A 387 26.53 1.26 28.20
C PRO A 387 25.07 0.90 28.51
N ALA A 388 24.78 0.64 29.79
CA ALA A 388 23.41 0.40 30.25
C ALA A 388 22.49 1.61 30.05
N GLN A 389 23.05 2.82 30.02
CA GLN A 389 22.38 4.07 29.68
C GLN A 389 23.06 4.65 28.45
N ARG A 390 22.32 4.77 27.34
CA ARG A 390 22.83 5.23 26.04
C ARG A 390 22.55 6.71 25.82
N THR A 391 21.55 7.26 26.49
CA THR A 391 21.24 8.68 26.50
C THR A 391 22.15 9.39 27.49
N THR A 392 22.95 10.32 26.98
CA THR A 392 23.71 11.24 27.83
C THR A 392 22.75 12.26 28.44
N GLU A 393 22.58 12.27 29.76
CA GLU A 393 21.90 13.38 30.42
C GLU A 393 22.72 14.66 30.21
N PRO A 394 22.08 15.82 29.91
CA PRO A 394 22.77 17.10 29.98
C PRO A 394 23.36 17.25 31.38
N ALA A 395 24.65 17.62 31.47
CA ALA A 395 25.28 17.90 32.75
C ALA A 395 24.40 18.88 33.55
N PRO A 396 24.18 18.65 34.87
CA PRO A 396 23.40 19.58 35.67
C PRO A 396 24.02 20.97 35.54
N ALA A 397 23.19 21.97 35.22
CA ALA A 397 23.63 23.35 35.12
C ALA A 397 24.34 23.74 36.43
N GLN A 398 25.61 24.12 36.34
CA GLN A 398 26.35 24.60 37.51
C GLN A 398 25.58 25.79 38.10
N PRO A 399 25.34 25.82 39.42
CA PRO A 399 24.73 26.98 40.04
C PRO A 399 25.57 28.24 39.74
N PRO A 400 24.94 29.41 39.53
CA PRO A 400 25.67 30.63 39.27
C PRO A 400 26.72 30.84 40.37
N ILE A 401 27.97 31.03 39.98
CA ILE A 401 29.05 31.40 40.90
C ILE A 401 28.63 32.74 41.50
N ALA A 402 28.27 32.74 42.79
CA ALA A 402 27.99 33.98 43.51
C ALA A 402 29.25 34.85 43.47
N PRO A 403 29.18 36.13 43.07
CA PRO A 403 30.33 37.00 43.11
C PRO A 403 30.83 37.11 44.56
N ALA A 404 32.13 36.90 44.76
CA ALA A 404 32.77 37.02 46.05
C ALA A 404 32.50 38.42 46.63
N ALA A 405 32.11 38.46 47.91
CA ALA A 405 31.92 39.72 48.62
C ALA A 405 33.23 40.52 48.63
N PRO A 406 33.20 41.83 48.32
CA PRO A 406 34.38 42.67 48.43
C PRO A 406 34.81 42.75 49.90
N ILE A 407 36.13 42.64 50.11
CA ILE A 407 36.82 42.60 51.40
C ILE A 407 36.86 44.00 52.03
#